data_AF-A0A7W3SWL4-F1
#
_entry.id   AF-A0A7W3SWL4-F1
#
_cell.length_a   1.000
_cell.length_b   1.000
_cell.length_c   1.000
_cell.angle_alpha   90.00
_cell.angle_beta   90.00
_cell.angle_gamma   90.00
#
_symmetry.space_group_name_H-M   'P 1'
#
loop_
_entity.id
_entity.type
_entity.pdbx_description
1 polymer ?
#
loop_
_entity_poly.entity_id
_entity_poly.type
_entity_poly.pdbx_seq_one_letter_code
_entity_poly.pdbx_strand_id
1 'polypeptide(L)'
;MALNETQQAVLTNIIAIIGDSSLPTSFYSDVLLRLESLGYTLKESDAWIICFTIQKVENTIKAECNVDCIPEGLYEIAIDMVCGEFLYTLKSTGQLTGFDLDVALKSVQAGDTNVTFAVGQGSLTPEQRLDSLLSYLIHQGKGKFVCYRKLKW
;
A
#
# COMPACT_ATOMS: atom_id res chain seq x y z
N MET A 1 14.30 12.63 -0.58
CA MET A 1 13.16 13.48 -1.01
C MET A 1 12.51 13.97 0.27
N ALA A 2 12.49 15.28 0.51
CA ALA A 2 12.00 15.82 1.79
C ALA A 2 10.48 15.64 1.86
N LEU A 3 9.95 15.15 2.98
CA LEU A 3 8.51 15.03 3.19
C LEU A 3 7.89 16.44 3.20
N ASN A 4 6.82 16.63 2.44
CA ASN A 4 6.02 17.85 2.41
C ASN A 4 5.41 18.15 3.80
N GLU A 5 5.05 19.40 4.10
CA GLU A 5 4.48 19.79 5.40
C GLU A 5 3.24 18.95 5.79
N THR A 6 2.39 18.61 4.82
CA THR A 6 1.22 17.73 5.02
C THR A 6 1.62 16.29 5.35
N GLN A 7 2.68 15.77 4.72
CA GLN A 7 3.20 14.43 5.01
C GLN A 7 3.83 14.36 6.41
N GLN A 8 4.47 15.44 6.87
CA GLN A 8 5.00 15.52 8.23
C GLN A 8 3.89 15.58 9.28
N ALA A 9 2.80 16.31 9.01
CA ALA A 9 1.62 16.34 9.87
C ALA A 9 0.95 14.96 9.97
N VAL A 10 0.75 14.29 8.82
CA VAL A 10 0.22 12.92 8.77
C VAL A 10 1.13 11.94 9.49
N LEU A 11 2.45 12.02 9.29
CA LEU A 11 3.43 11.15 9.96
C LEU A 11 3.41 11.36 11.47
N THR A 12 3.32 12.61 11.93
CA THR A 12 3.20 12.93 13.36
C THR A 12 1.92 12.34 13.96
N ASN A 13 0.79 12.44 13.25
CA ASN A 13 -0.47 11.83 13.68
C ASN A 13 -0.40 10.29 13.68
N ILE A 14 0.23 9.69 12.67
CA ILE A 14 0.41 8.23 12.60
C ILE A 14 1.26 7.75 13.79
N ILE A 15 2.39 8.41 14.08
CA ILE A 15 3.23 8.07 15.24
C ILE A 15 2.44 8.21 16.54
N ALA A 16 1.64 9.27 16.68
CA ALA A 16 0.80 9.49 17.86
C ALA A 16 -0.29 8.41 18.04
N ILE A 17 -0.86 7.90 16.93
CA ILE A 17 -1.93 6.88 16.95
C ILE A 17 -1.36 5.48 17.18
N ILE A 18 -0.22 5.17 16.54
CA ILE A 18 0.37 3.84 16.55
C ILE A 18 1.14 3.55 17.85
N GLY A 19 1.71 4.57 18.50
CA GLY A 19 2.47 4.41 19.74
C GLY A 19 3.74 3.55 19.57
N ASP A 20 4.04 2.68 20.53
CA ASP A 20 5.24 1.81 20.59
C ASP A 20 5.08 0.60 19.66
N SER A 21 5.13 0.82 18.34
CA SER A 21 5.01 -0.25 17.34
C SER A 21 6.35 -0.80 16.88
N SER A 22 6.34 -2.09 16.57
CA SER A 22 7.47 -2.90 16.09
C SER A 22 8.10 -2.49 14.74
N LEU A 23 7.67 -1.38 14.11
CA LEU A 23 8.11 -0.97 12.78
C LEU A 23 8.92 0.33 12.82
N PRO A 24 9.97 0.44 11.98
CA PRO A 24 10.83 1.62 11.97
C PRO A 24 10.12 2.83 11.39
N THR A 25 10.51 4.03 11.81
CA THR A 25 9.95 5.30 11.29
C THR A 25 10.13 5.47 9.78
N SER A 26 11.17 4.86 9.20
CA SER A 26 11.39 4.82 7.74
C SER A 26 10.24 4.15 6.99
N PHE A 27 9.62 3.12 7.58
CA PHE A 27 8.51 2.41 6.95
C PHE A 27 7.32 3.35 6.70
N TYR A 28 6.96 4.16 7.70
CA TYR A 28 5.85 5.10 7.57
C TYR A 28 6.12 6.18 6.52
N SER A 29 7.35 6.70 6.45
CA SER A 29 7.72 7.65 5.39
C SER A 29 7.66 7.03 4.01
N ASP A 30 8.09 5.77 3.85
CA ASP A 30 8.10 5.09 2.56
C ASP A 30 6.68 4.81 2.06
N VAL A 31 5.73 4.49 2.96
CA VAL A 31 4.30 4.38 2.61
C VAL A 31 3.76 5.70 2.07
N LEU A 32 4.08 6.83 2.71
CA LEU A 32 3.61 8.15 2.26
C LEU A 32 4.20 8.54 0.90
N LEU A 33 5.50 8.30 0.69
CA LEU A 33 6.17 8.52 -0.59
C LEU A 33 5.59 7.61 -1.69
N ARG A 34 5.28 6.36 -1.35
CA ARG A 34 4.68 5.42 -2.30
C ARG A 34 3.29 5.86 -2.72
N LEU A 35 2.44 6.32 -1.80
CA LEU A 35 1.11 6.86 -2.11
C LEU A 35 1.19 8.08 -3.03
N GLU A 36 2.14 8.99 -2.79
CA GLU A 36 2.39 10.15 -3.67
C GLU A 36 2.85 9.70 -5.07
N SER A 37 3.73 8.71 -5.16
CA SER A 37 4.19 8.13 -6.44
C SER A 37 3.07 7.43 -7.23
N LEU A 38 2.01 7.00 -6.55
CA LEU A 38 0.81 6.42 -7.14
C LEU A 38 -0.20 7.50 -7.56
N GLY A 39 0.10 8.79 -7.36
CA GLY A 39 -0.77 9.90 -7.74
C GLY A 39 -1.92 10.15 -6.77
N TYR A 40 -1.80 9.72 -5.51
CA TYR A 40 -2.78 10.04 -4.46
C TYR A 40 -2.38 11.31 -3.69
N THR A 41 -3.32 12.23 -3.50
CA THR A 41 -3.13 13.42 -2.66
C THR A 41 -3.52 13.12 -1.22
N LEU A 42 -2.52 13.01 -0.33
CA LEU A 42 -2.70 12.73 1.10
C LEU A 42 -3.47 13.86 1.81
N LYS A 43 -4.44 13.47 2.66
CA LYS A 43 -5.15 14.38 3.57
C LYS A 43 -4.82 14.04 5.03
N GLU A 44 -4.89 15.02 5.91
CA GLU A 44 -4.64 14.80 7.35
C GLU A 44 -5.61 13.80 7.98
N SER A 45 -6.84 13.74 7.47
CA SER A 45 -7.88 12.79 7.90
C SER A 45 -7.57 11.33 7.56
N ASP A 46 -6.64 11.10 6.62
CA ASP A 46 -6.29 9.75 6.15
C ASP A 46 -5.36 9.02 7.12
N ALA A 47 -4.73 9.74 8.07
CA ALA A 47 -3.77 9.17 9.03
C ALA A 47 -4.34 7.96 9.79
N TRP A 48 -5.61 8.03 10.18
CA TRP A 48 -6.29 6.94 10.88
C TRP A 48 -6.50 5.72 9.99
N ILE A 49 -6.91 5.92 8.74
CA ILE A 49 -7.13 4.83 7.77
C ILE A 49 -5.79 4.17 7.46
N ILE A 50 -4.73 4.95 7.20
CA ILE A 50 -3.38 4.44 6.95
C ILE A 50 -2.90 3.59 8.14
N CYS A 51 -3.04 4.10 9.37
CA CYS A 51 -2.70 3.36 10.58
C CYS A 51 -3.44 2.02 10.67
N PHE A 52 -4.77 2.04 10.47
CA PHE A 52 -5.59 0.84 10.49
C PHE A 52 -5.16 -0.17 9.43
N THR A 53 -4.86 0.31 8.22
CA THR A 53 -4.39 -0.52 7.12
C THR A 53 -3.02 -1.14 7.41
N ILE A 54 -2.10 -0.39 8.01
CA ILE A 54 -0.79 -0.91 8.43
C ILE A 54 -0.95 -2.05 9.43
N GLN A 55 -1.76 -1.86 10.47
CA GLN A 55 -2.03 -2.91 11.47
C GLN A 55 -2.67 -4.15 10.84
N LYS A 56 -3.59 -3.95 9.88
CA LYS A 56 -4.23 -5.05 9.15
C LYS A 56 -3.22 -5.83 8.31
N VAL A 57 -2.34 -5.15 7.57
CA VAL A 57 -1.31 -5.78 6.75
C VAL A 57 -0.29 -6.49 7.62
N GLU A 58 0.13 -5.86 8.71
CA GLU A 58 1.05 -6.46 9.70
C GLU A 58 0.48 -7.77 10.26
N ASN A 59 -0.77 -7.75 10.73
CA ASN A 59 -1.44 -8.96 11.22
C ASN A 59 -1.56 -10.03 10.13
N THR A 60 -1.82 -9.63 8.88
CA THR A 60 -1.91 -10.56 7.74
C THR A 60 -0.58 -11.25 7.48
N ILE A 61 0.53 -10.49 7.44
CA ILE A 61 1.88 -11.05 7.24
C ILE A 61 2.26 -11.96 8.41
N LYS A 62 2.00 -11.53 9.65
CA LYS A 62 2.27 -12.32 10.86
C LYS A 62 1.51 -13.64 10.85
N ALA A 63 0.24 -13.62 10.46
CA ALA A 63 -0.58 -14.82 10.36
C ALA A 63 -0.14 -15.76 9.22
N GLU A 64 0.16 -15.23 8.04
CA GLU A 64 0.60 -16.04 6.88
C GLU A 64 1.98 -16.66 7.08
N CYS A 65 2.92 -15.89 7.64
CA CYS A 65 4.30 -16.33 7.85
C CYS A 65 4.50 -17.01 9.22
N ASN A 66 3.52 -16.95 10.13
CA ASN A 66 3.64 -17.37 11.54
C ASN A 66 4.85 -16.73 12.25
N VAL A 67 4.99 -15.41 12.12
CA VAL A 67 6.09 -14.62 12.71
C VAL A 67 5.53 -13.54 13.63
N ASP A 68 6.29 -13.16 14.67
CA ASP A 68 5.88 -12.14 15.63
C ASP A 68 6.14 -10.71 15.13
N CYS A 69 7.06 -10.55 14.17
CA CYS A 69 7.43 -9.29 13.53
C CYS A 69 7.61 -9.47 12.02
N ILE A 70 7.40 -8.39 11.25
CA ILE A 70 7.61 -8.42 9.80
C ILE A 70 9.13 -8.49 9.52
N PRO A 71 9.61 -9.49 8.77
CA PRO A 71 10.99 -9.53 8.27
C PRO A 71 11.32 -8.33 7.38
N GLU A 72 12.53 -7.80 7.48
CA GLU A 72 12.99 -6.64 6.67
C GLU A 72 12.83 -6.87 5.16
N GLY A 73 13.11 -8.09 4.67
CA GLY A 73 12.92 -8.45 3.26
C GLY A 73 11.46 -8.47 2.78
N LEU A 74 10.49 -8.26 3.68
CA LEU A 74 9.07 -8.09 3.37
C LEU A 74 8.61 -6.63 3.52
N TYR A 75 9.47 -5.68 3.88
CA TYR A 75 9.08 -4.28 4.07
C TYR A 75 8.57 -3.64 2.77
N GLU A 76 9.27 -3.81 1.66
CA GLU A 76 8.82 -3.29 0.35
C GLU A 76 7.45 -3.84 -0.04
N ILE A 77 7.23 -5.13 0.20
CA ILE A 77 5.94 -5.78 -0.08
C ILE A 77 4.86 -5.27 0.86
N ALA A 78 5.18 -5.10 2.14
CA ALA A 78 4.25 -4.58 3.13
C ALA A 78 3.84 -3.14 2.78
N ILE A 79 4.77 -2.30 2.29
CA ILE A 79 4.48 -0.95 1.81
C ILE A 79 3.48 -0.98 0.65
N ASP A 80 3.74 -1.81 -0.38
CA ASP A 80 2.84 -1.91 -1.54
C ASP A 80 1.45 -2.46 -1.14
N MET A 81 1.40 -3.45 -0.25
CA MET A 81 0.13 -3.99 0.27
C MET A 81 -0.64 -2.96 1.08
N VAL A 82 0.04 -2.16 1.92
CA VAL A 82 -0.60 -1.08 2.68
C VAL A 82 -1.19 -0.06 1.72
N CYS A 83 -0.46 0.34 0.68
CA CYS A 83 -0.97 1.27 -0.33
C CYS A 83 -2.18 0.70 -1.06
N GLY A 84 -2.13 -0.58 -1.46
CA GLY A 84 -3.24 -1.27 -2.12
C GLY A 84 -4.49 -1.37 -1.24
N GLU A 85 -4.35 -1.82 0.01
CA GLU A 85 -5.45 -1.92 0.97
C GLU A 85 -6.03 -0.55 1.36
N PHE A 86 -5.18 0.48 1.45
CA PHE A 86 -5.61 1.85 1.73
C PHE A 86 -6.48 2.38 0.59
N LEU A 87 -6.00 2.27 -0.65
CA LEU A 87 -6.75 2.70 -1.83
C LEU A 87 -8.03 1.87 -2.01
N TYR A 88 -8.01 0.57 -1.68
CA TYR A 88 -9.19 -0.29 -1.68
C TYR A 88 -10.22 0.14 -0.65
N THR A 89 -9.77 0.53 0.55
CA THR A 89 -10.65 1.05 1.61
C THR A 89 -11.30 2.35 1.17
N LEU A 90 -10.55 3.29 0.58
CA LEU A 90 -11.09 4.54 0.04
C LEU A 90 -12.06 4.34 -1.13
N LYS A 91 -11.78 3.39 -2.01
CA LYS A 91 -12.71 2.98 -3.08
C LYS A 91 -14.01 2.45 -2.48
N SER A 92 -13.92 1.57 -1.49
CA SER A 92 -15.07 0.93 -0.86
C SER A 92 -15.94 1.90 -0.05
N THR A 93 -15.34 2.93 0.55
CA THR A 93 -16.08 4.00 1.26
C THR A 93 -16.59 5.09 0.33
N GLY A 94 -16.29 5.03 -0.98
CA GLY A 94 -16.65 6.07 -1.95
C GLY A 94 -15.93 7.40 -1.76
N GLN A 95 -14.88 7.43 -0.94
CA GLN A 95 -14.12 8.65 -0.58
C GLN A 95 -12.89 8.88 -1.46
N LEU A 96 -12.68 8.05 -2.49
CA LEU A 96 -11.57 8.15 -3.44
C LEU A 96 -11.65 9.47 -4.24
N THR A 97 -11.15 10.56 -3.65
CA THR A 97 -11.17 11.92 -4.21
C THR A 97 -9.74 12.41 -4.32
N GLY A 98 -9.26 12.64 -5.55
CA GLY A 98 -7.88 13.05 -5.83
C GLY A 98 -6.91 11.89 -6.11
N PHE A 99 -7.41 10.79 -6.72
CA PHE A 99 -6.60 9.70 -7.23
C PHE A 99 -6.54 9.76 -8.77
N ASP A 100 -5.33 9.89 -9.32
CA ASP A 100 -5.12 9.88 -10.77
C ASP A 100 -4.75 8.46 -11.26
N LEU A 101 -5.74 7.80 -11.87
CA LEU A 101 -5.60 6.44 -12.39
C LEU A 101 -4.50 6.31 -13.46
N ASP A 102 -4.34 7.34 -14.30
CA ASP A 102 -3.37 7.34 -15.39
C ASP A 102 -1.93 7.46 -14.85
N VAL A 103 -1.73 8.27 -13.80
CA VAL A 103 -0.46 8.38 -13.09
C VAL A 103 -0.11 7.06 -12.39
N ALA A 104 -1.07 6.45 -11.70
CA ALA A 104 -0.86 5.19 -10.99
C ALA A 104 -0.48 4.04 -11.95
N LEU A 105 -1.19 3.93 -13.08
CA LEU A 105 -0.91 2.94 -14.11
C LEU A 105 0.49 3.11 -14.73
N LYS A 106 0.91 4.36 -15.00
CA LYS A 106 2.26 4.65 -15.51
C LYS A 106 3.35 4.32 -14.49
N SER A 107 3.12 4.61 -13.21
CA SER A 107 4.06 4.30 -12.13
C SER A 107 4.30 2.79 -12.01
N VAL A 108 3.24 1.98 -12.09
CA VAL A 108 3.36 0.50 -12.10
C VAL A 108 4.01 -0.01 -13.39
N GLN A 109 3.66 0.55 -14.55
CA GLN A 109 4.25 0.18 -15.83
C GLN A 109 5.76 0.51 -15.92
N ALA A 110 6.21 1.56 -15.24
CA ALA A 110 7.62 1.94 -15.18
C ALA A 110 8.44 1.11 -14.18
N GLY A 111 7.80 0.53 -13.15
CA GLY A 111 8.47 -0.11 -12.02
C GLY A 111 8.80 -1.58 -12.21
N ASP A 112 7.88 -2.40 -12.72
CA ASP A 112 8.15 -3.82 -12.93
C ASP A 112 7.11 -4.42 -13.89
N THR A 113 7.56 -4.89 -15.05
CA THR A 113 6.78 -5.47 -16.15
C THR A 113 5.75 -4.56 -16.83
N ASN A 114 5.85 -4.52 -18.16
CA ASN A 114 4.85 -3.94 -19.05
C ASN A 114 3.60 -4.84 -18.98
N VAL A 115 2.81 -4.74 -17.91
CA VAL A 115 1.44 -5.28 -17.91
C VAL A 115 0.71 -4.41 -18.92
N THR A 116 0.75 -4.83 -20.19
CA THR A 116 -0.10 -4.30 -21.23
C THR A 116 -1.53 -4.58 -20.80
N PHE A 117 -2.11 -3.67 -20.03
CA PHE A 117 -3.56 -3.53 -19.90
C PHE A 117 -4.03 -3.30 -21.33
N ALA A 118 -4.45 -4.38 -21.99
CA ALA A 118 -4.60 -4.47 -23.42
C ALA A 118 -5.42 -3.27 -23.94
N VAL A 119 -4.72 -2.32 -24.55
CA VAL A 119 -5.31 -1.30 -25.42
C VAL A 119 -5.66 -2.03 -26.72
N GLY A 120 -6.67 -2.88 -26.67
CA GLY A 120 -6.99 -3.76 -27.77
C GLY A 120 -8.01 -4.82 -27.40
N GLN A 121 -9.28 -4.53 -27.74
CA GLN A 121 -10.44 -5.43 -27.71
C GLN A 121 -11.06 -5.72 -26.33
N GLY A 122 -12.04 -4.88 -25.95
CA GLY A 122 -12.94 -5.12 -24.82
C GLY A 122 -12.74 -4.10 -23.72
N SER A 123 -13.60 -3.08 -23.70
CA SER A 123 -13.60 -1.96 -22.75
C SER A 123 -13.61 -2.42 -21.29
N LEU A 124 -12.44 -2.63 -20.68
CA LEU A 124 -12.33 -2.61 -19.23
C LEU A 124 -12.72 -1.21 -18.76
N THR A 125 -13.77 -1.12 -17.94
CA THR A 125 -14.19 0.15 -17.35
C THR A 125 -13.05 0.70 -16.48
N PRO A 126 -12.96 2.02 -16.27
CA PRO A 126 -11.96 2.62 -15.37
C PRO A 126 -11.93 1.95 -13.99
N GLU A 127 -13.10 1.52 -13.50
CA GLU A 127 -13.26 0.79 -12.25
C GLU A 127 -12.63 -0.60 -12.26
N GLN A 128 -12.72 -1.34 -13.36
CA GLN A 128 -12.09 -2.65 -13.50
C GLN A 128 -10.57 -2.55 -13.63
N ARG A 129 -10.06 -1.49 -14.26
CA ARG A 129 -8.63 -1.19 -14.30
C ARG A 129 -8.10 -0.85 -12.91
N LEU A 130 -8.84 -0.04 -12.16
CA LEU A 130 -8.52 0.25 -10.76
C LEU A 130 -8.52 -1.04 -9.92
N ASP A 131 -9.54 -1.90 -10.07
CA ASP A 131 -9.62 -3.16 -9.33
C ASP A 131 -8.43 -4.07 -9.63
N SER A 132 -8.02 -4.16 -10.89
CA SER A 132 -6.85 -4.92 -11.32
C SER A 132 -5.55 -4.37 -10.72
N LEU A 133 -5.39 -3.04 -10.67
CA LEU A 133 -4.25 -2.36 -10.04
C LEU A 133 -4.20 -2.63 -8.53
N LEU A 134 -5.35 -2.54 -7.84
CA LEU A 134 -5.44 -2.81 -6.41
C LEU A 134 -5.11 -4.28 -6.11
N SER A 135 -5.67 -5.20 -6.88
CA SER A 135 -5.36 -6.62 -6.78
C SER A 135 -3.87 -6.89 -7.01
N TYR A 136 -3.26 -6.22 -7.99
CA TYR A 136 -1.81 -6.28 -8.20
C TYR A 136 -1.04 -5.84 -6.94
N LEU A 137 -1.29 -4.64 -6.42
CA LEU A 137 -0.59 -4.12 -5.23
C LEU A 137 -0.75 -5.04 -3.99
N ILE A 138 -1.93 -5.66 -3.83
CA ILE A 138 -2.22 -6.55 -2.69
C ILE A 138 -1.56 -7.93 -2.85
N HIS A 139 -1.42 -8.45 -4.07
CA HIS A 139 -1.04 -9.84 -4.31
C HIS A 139 0.40 -10.08 -4.79
N GLN A 140 1.05 -9.09 -5.40
CA GLN A 140 2.35 -9.27 -6.08
C GLN A 140 3.46 -9.85 -5.20
N GLY A 141 3.52 -9.48 -3.92
CA GLY A 141 4.58 -9.95 -3.03
C GLY A 141 4.24 -11.20 -2.21
N LYS A 142 3.03 -11.75 -2.32
CA LYS A 142 2.62 -12.93 -1.53
C LYS A 142 3.48 -14.17 -1.83
N GLY A 143 4.04 -14.26 -3.03
CA GLY A 143 4.98 -15.33 -3.38
C GLY A 143 6.24 -15.35 -2.51
N LYS A 144 6.73 -14.17 -2.06
CA LYS A 144 7.92 -14.09 -1.20
C LYS A 144 7.61 -14.46 0.26
N PHE A 145 6.34 -14.56 0.67
CA PHE A 145 5.98 -15.00 2.03
C PHE A 145 6.43 -16.44 2.30
N VAL A 146 6.45 -17.27 1.27
CA VAL A 146 6.88 -18.67 1.38
C VAL A 146 8.31 -18.77 1.91
N CYS A 147 9.18 -17.80 1.58
CA CYS A 147 10.57 -17.78 2.04
C CYS A 147 10.71 -17.54 3.55
N TYR A 148 9.70 -16.94 4.20
CA TYR A 148 9.73 -16.57 5.61
C TYR A 148 8.72 -17.35 6.47
N ARG A 149 7.95 -18.24 5.85
CA ARG A 149 6.88 -18.99 6.52
C ARG A 149 7.45 -20.03 7.48
N LYS A 150 7.13 -19.89 8.76
CA LYS A 150 7.38 -20.93 9.78
C LYS A 150 6.21 -21.90 9.81
N LEU A 151 6.49 -23.20 9.69
CA LEU A 151 5.46 -24.23 9.84
C LEU A 151 5.08 -24.33 11.32
N LYS A 152 3.79 -24.13 11.61
CA LYS A 152 3.19 -24.38 12.92
C LYS A 152 2.31 -25.61 12.78
N TRP A 153 2.61 -26.64 13.55
CA TRP A 153 1.90 -27.91 13.59
C TRP A 153 0.95 -27.93 14.79
#